data_AF-A0AAX2GY21-F1
#
_entry.id   AF-A0AAX2GY21-F1
#
_cell.length_a   1.000
_cell.length_b   1.000
_cell.length_c   1.000
_cell.angle_alpha   90.00
_cell.angle_beta   90.00
_cell.angle_gamma   90.00
#
_symmetry.space_group_name_H-M   'P 1'
#
loop_
_entity.id
_entity.type
_entity.pdbx_description
1 polymer ?
#
loop_
_entity_poly.entity_id
_entity_poly.type
_entity_poly.pdbx_seq_one_letter_code
_entity_poly.pdbx_strand_id
1 'polypeptide(L)'
;MERSYFRQSFFIIVLATALFIAFKEFLPKRIFPESKPTTNIVVDSLMLATMEGKDLDSLVNDSLAKATKLEESQQGLSSFFQKLESLERTKQGKIRIGYYGDSMTDGDLIVQDLRALFQEAFGGYGIGFLPIASESAMSRGSVIHRYSPTWKTQSYVNVKRPWRPFGVSGQVFFAQNPKGTWVQYKASNQPHISMLYTPTLYYGSSGNKAAMVEISYGDTLKVVKPMPTDRLLNRLVLAEGSVKMVRVNFIKADSIPIYGVNSDSAEGVYVDNFSSRGNSGLPLSLFNVDLMRDFDRTLSYDLIVLHFGANVLGYGSLDYSFYERGMTKVVNQLRACFPNTSILIISTADKSTKVDMEMKTDKAVVPLANAQRKYAKDTHSGFINLYELMGGEGSMKQWVEASPSLAGKDYTHFNARGAKKVAHLLYNQLMEDYHQYKNASKKRKVTPEVPAVQTATPTSTPQVTTPTRESAPSASAPQRVNTPAGSVRQRVNTPPAGVPQRASAPATSAPQRTTVPAAPRPATTSKTNVATSSATISNKPKEESIKQHKDSLRK
;
A
#
# COMPACT_ATOMS: atom_id res chain seq x y z
N MET A 1 31.37 24.15 57.02
CA MET A 1 30.90 22.75 56.99
C MET A 1 30.39 22.43 55.58
N GLU A 2 31.26 22.00 54.68
CA GLU A 2 30.83 21.45 53.38
C GLU A 2 30.46 19.98 53.58
N ARG A 3 29.16 19.66 53.55
CA ARG A 3 28.71 18.27 53.47
C ARG A 3 29.10 17.75 52.09
N SER A 4 30.02 16.78 52.05
CA SER A 4 30.44 16.13 50.82
C SER A 4 29.26 15.35 50.23
N TYR A 5 28.53 16.00 49.32
CA TYR A 5 27.43 15.42 48.53
C TYR A 5 27.84 14.11 47.84
N PHE A 6 29.13 13.93 47.58
CA PHE A 6 29.71 12.70 47.04
C PHE A 6 29.46 11.48 47.94
N ARG A 7 29.67 11.61 49.26
CA ARG A 7 29.47 10.48 50.20
C ARG A 7 28.00 10.12 50.35
N GLN A 8 27.11 11.12 50.38
CA GLN A 8 25.66 10.87 50.40
C GLN A 8 25.19 10.20 49.10
N SER A 9 25.67 10.67 47.95
CA SER A 9 25.31 10.07 46.65
C SER A 9 25.82 8.64 46.53
N PHE A 10 27.04 8.37 47.00
CA PHE A 10 27.61 7.03 47.04
C PHE A 10 26.80 6.10 47.96
N PHE A 11 26.44 6.54 49.16
CA PHE A 11 25.61 5.77 50.08
C PHE A 11 24.21 5.48 49.52
N ILE A 12 23.60 6.45 48.82
CA ILE A 12 22.29 6.25 48.17
C ILE A 12 22.40 5.19 47.07
N ILE A 13 23.46 5.21 46.26
CA ILE A 13 23.67 4.21 45.20
C ILE A 13 23.91 2.83 45.79
N VAL A 14 24.75 2.73 46.83
CA VAL A 14 25.01 1.45 47.52
C VAL A 14 23.75 0.90 48.17
N LEU A 15 22.97 1.74 48.86
CA LEU A 15 21.72 1.35 49.50
C LEU A 15 20.66 0.93 48.47
N ALA A 16 20.52 1.67 47.36
CA ALA A 16 19.61 1.32 46.27
C ALA A 16 19.99 0.01 45.61
N THR A 17 21.29 -0.26 45.43
CA THR A 17 21.80 -1.52 44.86
C THR A 17 21.55 -2.69 45.81
N ALA A 18 21.81 -2.51 47.11
CA ALA A 18 21.54 -3.52 48.13
C ALA A 18 20.04 -3.84 48.25
N LEU A 19 19.18 -2.81 48.24
CA LEU A 19 17.73 -2.99 48.21
C LEU A 19 17.29 -3.70 46.94
N PHE A 20 17.82 -3.34 45.76
CA PHE A 20 17.48 -4.01 44.52
C PHE A 20 17.85 -5.50 44.54
N ILE A 21 19.03 -5.85 45.05
CA ILE A 21 19.47 -7.26 45.17
C ILE A 21 18.57 -8.02 46.14
N ALA A 22 18.24 -7.44 47.30
CA ALA A 22 17.39 -8.07 48.31
C ALA A 22 15.94 -8.28 47.83
N PHE A 23 15.38 -7.34 47.06
CA PHE A 23 14.00 -7.41 46.58
C PHE A 23 13.87 -8.06 45.19
N LYS A 24 14.98 -8.39 44.51
CA LYS A 24 14.96 -9.00 43.17
C LYS A 24 14.15 -10.30 43.11
N GLU A 25 14.23 -11.12 44.15
CA GLU A 25 13.48 -12.40 44.24
C GLU A 25 11.98 -12.21 44.48
N PHE A 26 11.58 -11.05 44.98
CA PHE A 26 10.18 -10.67 45.23
C PHE A 26 9.57 -9.81 44.11
N LEU A 27 10.36 -9.41 43.10
CA LEU A 27 9.85 -8.74 41.92
C LEU A 27 9.11 -9.75 41.02
N PRO A 28 7.94 -9.40 40.46
CA PRO A 28 7.27 -10.26 39.50
C PRO A 28 8.17 -10.49 38.28
N LYS A 29 8.12 -11.69 37.69
CA LYS A 29 8.89 -12.06 36.47
C LYS A 29 8.70 -11.07 35.30
N ARG A 30 7.65 -10.24 35.34
CA ARG A 30 7.40 -9.12 34.44
C ARG A 30 7.17 -7.85 35.27
N ILE A 31 8.03 -6.85 35.09
CA ILE A 31 7.98 -5.55 35.79
C ILE A 31 6.86 -4.65 35.24
N PHE A 32 6.36 -4.95 34.03
CA PHE A 32 5.22 -4.28 33.42
C PHE A 32 4.16 -5.34 33.06
N PRO A 33 2.98 -5.35 33.71
CA PRO A 33 1.83 -5.98 33.09
C PRO A 33 1.49 -5.21 31.80
N GLU A 34 1.01 -5.91 30.77
CA GLU A 34 0.50 -5.26 29.55
C GLU A 34 -0.59 -4.26 29.94
N SER A 35 -0.23 -2.98 29.98
CA SER A 35 -1.18 -1.91 30.24
C SER A 35 -2.11 -1.82 29.04
N LYS A 36 -3.40 -1.63 29.34
CA LYS A 36 -4.45 -1.37 28.35
C LYS A 36 -3.94 -0.39 27.27
N PRO A 37 -4.24 -0.65 25.99
CA PRO A 37 -3.68 0.10 24.88
C PRO A 37 -3.89 1.60 25.10
N THR A 38 -2.79 2.36 24.99
CA THR A 38 -2.82 3.81 25.02
C THR A 38 -3.72 4.33 23.90
N THR A 39 -4.35 5.49 24.11
CA THR A 39 -5.41 6.07 23.28
C THR A 39 -5.05 6.39 21.83
N ASN A 40 -3.81 6.13 21.39
CA ASN A 40 -3.31 6.44 20.05
C ASN A 40 -2.79 5.22 19.27
N ILE A 41 -3.07 4.00 19.71
CA ILE A 41 -2.74 2.78 18.94
C ILE A 41 -3.86 2.54 17.94
N VAL A 42 -3.53 2.64 16.64
CA VAL A 42 -4.43 2.16 15.58
C VAL A 42 -4.46 0.64 15.66
N VAL A 43 -5.63 0.06 15.93
CA VAL A 43 -5.81 -1.38 16.07
C VAL A 43 -6.67 -1.89 14.92
N ASP A 44 -6.18 -2.93 14.25
CA ASP A 44 -6.91 -3.64 13.22
C ASP A 44 -8.19 -4.28 13.79
N SER A 45 -9.32 -3.79 13.29
CA SER A 45 -10.64 -4.20 13.77
C SER A 45 -11.02 -5.64 13.36
N LEU A 46 -10.43 -6.18 12.30
CA LEU A 46 -10.63 -7.59 11.90
C LEU A 46 -9.73 -8.52 12.70
N MET A 47 -8.49 -8.11 12.97
CA MET A 47 -7.60 -8.86 13.86
C MET A 47 -8.23 -9.05 15.24
N LEU A 48 -8.70 -7.97 15.86
CA LEU A 48 -9.35 -8.05 17.17
C LEU A 48 -10.57 -8.99 17.14
N ALA A 49 -11.40 -8.91 16.09
CA ALA A 49 -12.59 -9.75 15.99
C ALA A 49 -12.27 -11.23 15.72
N THR A 50 -11.26 -11.53 14.91
CA THR A 50 -10.85 -12.91 14.63
C THR A 50 -10.21 -13.59 15.84
N MET A 51 -9.48 -12.84 16.65
CA MET A 51 -8.98 -13.31 17.95
C MET A 51 -10.08 -13.60 18.96
N GLU A 52 -11.19 -12.86 18.92
CA GLU A 52 -12.41 -13.15 19.71
C GLU A 52 -13.18 -14.38 19.19
N GLY A 53 -12.63 -15.12 18.23
CA GLY A 53 -13.23 -16.34 17.67
C GLY A 53 -14.27 -16.11 16.58
N LYS A 54 -14.47 -14.87 16.12
CA LYS A 54 -15.39 -14.59 15.02
C LYS A 54 -14.76 -14.99 13.69
N ASP A 55 -15.49 -15.77 12.89
CA ASP A 55 -15.01 -16.19 11.59
C ASP A 55 -14.95 -15.01 10.60
N LEU A 56 -13.87 -14.92 9.85
CA LEU A 56 -13.63 -13.84 8.89
C LEU A 56 -14.76 -13.76 7.84
N ASP A 57 -15.32 -14.89 7.43
CA ASP A 57 -16.40 -14.91 6.42
C ASP A 57 -17.69 -14.28 6.95
N SER A 58 -17.94 -14.37 8.26
CA SER A 58 -19.06 -13.69 8.89
C SER A 58 -18.84 -12.19 9.11
N LEU A 59 -17.57 -11.76 9.13
CA LEU A 59 -17.16 -10.39 9.41
C LEU A 59 -17.06 -9.52 8.16
N VAL A 60 -16.72 -10.15 7.04
CA VAL A 60 -16.69 -9.57 5.70
C VAL A 60 -18.05 -9.83 5.06
N ASN A 61 -18.56 -8.93 4.21
CA ASN A 61 -19.76 -9.25 3.43
C ASN A 61 -19.54 -10.56 2.62
N ASP A 62 -20.61 -11.24 2.18
CA ASP A 62 -20.65 -12.50 1.39
C ASP A 62 -19.76 -12.57 0.12
N SER A 63 -18.94 -11.55 -0.14
CA SER A 63 -18.10 -11.32 -1.30
C SER A 63 -16.67 -11.83 -1.17
N LEU A 64 -16.31 -12.55 -0.10
CA LEU A 64 -15.04 -13.28 -0.10
C LEU A 64 -15.08 -14.30 -1.24
N ALA A 65 -14.12 -14.21 -2.14
CA ALA A 65 -14.05 -15.11 -3.27
C ALA A 65 -13.99 -16.56 -2.75
N LYS A 66 -15.00 -17.37 -3.10
CA LYS A 66 -14.97 -18.82 -2.87
C LYS A 66 -13.69 -19.35 -3.49
N ALA A 67 -13.00 -20.26 -2.80
CA ALA A 67 -11.78 -20.88 -3.28
C ALA A 67 -12.01 -21.48 -4.67
N THR A 68 -11.59 -20.79 -5.72
CA THR A 68 -11.65 -21.30 -7.08
C THR A 68 -10.63 -22.43 -7.18
N LYS A 69 -11.05 -23.58 -7.70
CA LYS A 69 -10.15 -24.72 -7.95
C LYS A 69 -9.02 -24.24 -8.85
N LEU A 70 -7.80 -24.26 -8.30
CA LEU A 70 -6.60 -23.73 -8.93
C LEU A 70 -6.15 -24.66 -10.06
N GLU A 71 -5.87 -24.08 -11.23
CA GLU A 71 -4.90 -24.65 -12.17
C GLU A 71 -3.51 -24.54 -11.53
N GLU A 72 -2.73 -25.61 -11.56
CA GLU A 72 -1.37 -25.67 -10.98
C GLU A 72 -0.44 -24.65 -11.64
N SER A 73 -0.39 -23.41 -11.13
CA SER A 73 0.61 -22.45 -11.57
C SER A 73 1.92 -22.73 -10.84
N GLN A 74 2.86 -23.36 -11.56
CA GLN A 74 4.19 -23.73 -11.09
C GLN A 74 4.97 -22.54 -10.47
N GLN A 75 5.44 -22.72 -9.22
CA GLN A 75 6.41 -21.85 -8.52
C GLN A 75 5.96 -20.37 -8.41
N GLY A 76 5.44 -19.95 -7.25
CA GLY A 76 4.60 -18.73 -7.04
C GLY A 76 5.09 -17.36 -7.56
N LEU A 77 6.31 -17.23 -8.08
CA LEU A 77 6.86 -16.01 -8.69
C LEU A 77 7.22 -16.16 -10.18
N SER A 78 6.99 -17.32 -10.81
CA SER A 78 7.41 -17.59 -12.20
C SER A 78 6.86 -16.60 -13.20
N SER A 79 5.58 -16.22 -13.09
CA SER A 79 4.94 -15.24 -13.97
C SER A 79 5.62 -13.87 -13.86
N PHE A 80 5.92 -13.43 -12.63
CA PHE A 80 6.67 -12.21 -12.38
C PHE A 80 8.09 -12.28 -12.96
N PHE A 81 8.81 -13.38 -12.75
CA PHE A 81 10.15 -13.58 -13.29
C PHE A 81 10.17 -13.66 -14.82
N GLN A 82 9.17 -14.27 -15.44
CA GLN A 82 9.01 -14.29 -16.89
C GLN A 82 8.84 -12.87 -17.46
N LYS A 83 8.06 -12.02 -16.78
CA LYS A 83 7.91 -10.61 -17.17
C LYS A 83 9.20 -9.83 -16.97
N LEU A 84 9.91 -10.04 -15.86
CA LEU A 84 11.24 -9.44 -15.65
C LEU A 84 12.24 -9.85 -16.74
N GLU A 85 12.26 -11.12 -17.14
CA GLU A 85 13.12 -11.60 -18.24
C GLU A 85 12.74 -10.96 -19.58
N SER A 86 11.44 -10.81 -19.84
CA SER A 86 10.97 -10.11 -21.04
C SER A 86 11.41 -8.64 -21.04
N LEU A 87 11.24 -7.94 -19.92
CA LEU A 87 11.66 -6.54 -19.77
C LEU A 87 13.17 -6.39 -19.88
N GLU A 88 13.95 -7.26 -19.24
CA GLU A 88 15.41 -7.26 -19.31
C GLU A 88 15.91 -7.38 -20.75
N ARG A 89 15.30 -8.29 -21.53
CA ARG A 89 15.68 -8.59 -22.93
C ARG A 89 15.21 -7.54 -23.92
N THR A 90 13.97 -7.09 -23.81
CA THR A 90 13.34 -6.21 -24.81
C THR A 90 13.48 -4.74 -24.49
N LYS A 91 13.73 -4.40 -23.22
CA LYS A 91 13.63 -3.05 -22.66
C LYS A 91 12.26 -2.39 -22.87
N GLN A 92 11.24 -3.20 -23.17
CA GLN A 92 9.88 -2.76 -23.42
C GLN A 92 8.93 -3.38 -22.41
N GLY A 93 7.87 -2.63 -22.10
CA GLY A 93 6.84 -3.04 -21.18
C GLY A 93 7.04 -2.50 -19.77
N LYS A 94 6.05 -2.80 -18.93
CA LYS A 94 5.89 -2.24 -17.60
C LYS A 94 5.70 -3.37 -16.60
N ILE A 95 6.40 -3.25 -15.48
CA ILE A 95 6.22 -4.14 -14.33
C ILE A 95 5.82 -3.31 -13.13
N ARG A 96 4.74 -3.68 -12.45
CA ARG A 96 4.26 -2.98 -11.26
C ARG A 96 4.16 -3.89 -10.06
N ILE A 97 4.72 -3.43 -8.95
CA ILE A 97 4.74 -4.09 -7.66
C ILE A 97 3.86 -3.30 -6.68
N GLY A 98 2.83 -3.94 -6.13
CA GLY A 98 2.02 -3.40 -5.03
C GLY A 98 2.58 -3.88 -3.69
N TYR A 99 3.22 -2.99 -2.92
CA TYR A 99 3.85 -3.34 -1.65
C TYR A 99 2.94 -2.98 -0.48
N TYR A 100 2.27 -3.99 0.09
CA TYR A 100 1.38 -3.84 1.24
C TYR A 100 2.11 -4.16 2.53
N GLY A 101 2.01 -3.27 3.51
CA GLY A 101 2.62 -3.50 4.80
C GLY A 101 2.04 -2.69 5.94
N ASP A 102 2.69 -2.83 7.08
CA ASP A 102 2.34 -2.17 8.33
C ASP A 102 3.29 -1.00 8.66
N SER A 103 3.41 -0.65 9.94
CA SER A 103 4.29 0.42 10.42
C SER A 103 5.76 0.23 10.03
N MET A 104 6.22 -0.99 9.73
CA MET A 104 7.59 -1.26 9.30
C MET A 104 7.91 -0.68 7.91
N THR A 105 6.89 -0.51 7.08
CA THR A 105 6.97 0.03 5.71
C THR A 105 6.57 1.51 5.63
N ASP A 106 6.29 2.09 6.79
CA ASP A 106 5.76 3.43 6.91
C ASP A 106 6.78 4.50 6.46
N GLY A 107 6.25 5.64 5.99
CA GLY A 107 7.08 6.73 5.49
C GLY A 107 7.87 6.42 4.22
N ASP A 108 7.58 5.30 3.53
CA ASP A 108 8.29 4.87 2.32
C ASP A 108 9.76 4.48 2.54
N LEU A 109 10.17 4.23 3.79
CA LEU A 109 11.57 4.02 4.12
C LEU A 109 12.19 2.78 3.45
N ILE A 110 11.54 1.62 3.52
CA ILE A 110 12.00 0.41 2.83
C ILE A 110 11.71 0.51 1.33
N VAL A 111 10.49 0.93 1.00
CA VAL A 111 9.97 0.82 -0.37
C VAL A 111 10.64 1.83 -1.31
N GLN A 112 11.07 3.01 -0.85
CA GLN A 112 11.80 3.96 -1.69
C GLN A 112 13.13 3.39 -2.19
N ASP A 113 13.90 2.73 -1.32
CA ASP A 113 15.20 2.17 -1.70
C ASP A 113 14.99 0.92 -2.57
N LEU A 114 13.97 0.11 -2.28
CA LEU A 114 13.61 -1.04 -3.13
C LEU A 114 13.17 -0.58 -4.53
N ARG A 115 12.37 0.48 -4.62
CA ARG A 115 11.97 1.11 -5.88
C ARG A 115 13.17 1.59 -6.66
N ALA A 116 14.10 2.30 -6.01
CA ALA A 116 15.31 2.80 -6.63
C ALA A 116 16.18 1.66 -7.19
N LEU A 117 16.34 0.55 -6.45
CA LEU A 117 17.09 -0.61 -6.92
C LEU A 117 16.50 -1.24 -8.18
N PHE A 118 15.18 -1.43 -8.22
CA PHE A 118 14.51 -1.94 -9.41
C PHE A 118 14.55 -0.97 -10.59
N GLN A 119 14.35 0.33 -10.36
CA GLN A 119 14.40 1.36 -11.40
C GLN A 119 15.81 1.50 -11.98
N GLU A 120 16.85 1.37 -11.16
CA GLU A 120 18.23 1.38 -11.62
C GLU A 120 18.53 0.16 -12.51
N ALA A 121 18.05 -1.02 -12.13
CA ALA A 121 18.35 -2.26 -12.86
C ALA A 121 17.51 -2.46 -14.13
N PHE A 122 16.25 -2.01 -14.13
CA PHE A 122 15.28 -2.31 -15.19
C PHE A 122 14.68 -1.08 -15.87
N GLY A 123 15.13 0.13 -15.48
CA GLY A 123 14.53 1.38 -15.90
C GLY A 123 13.19 1.65 -15.21
N GLY A 124 12.60 2.79 -15.53
CA GLY A 124 11.32 3.23 -15.00
C GLY A 124 11.43 4.55 -14.25
N TYR A 125 10.50 5.45 -14.56
CA TYR A 125 10.48 6.79 -13.99
C TYR A 125 9.13 7.09 -13.33
N GLY A 126 9.18 7.59 -12.10
CA GLY A 126 8.00 7.96 -11.34
C GLY A 126 7.84 7.17 -10.04
N ILE A 127 7.10 7.78 -9.12
CA ILE A 127 6.93 7.29 -7.76
C ILE A 127 5.83 6.20 -7.64
N GLY A 128 4.98 6.07 -8.66
CA GLY A 128 3.84 5.16 -8.64
C GLY A 128 2.60 5.79 -8.02
N PHE A 129 1.78 4.98 -7.35
CA PHE A 129 0.49 5.36 -6.79
C PHE A 129 0.64 5.97 -5.39
N LEU A 130 0.01 7.12 -5.17
CA LEU A 130 -0.02 7.84 -3.91
C LEU A 130 -1.48 8.07 -3.46
N PRO A 131 -1.83 7.71 -2.21
CA PRO A 131 -3.16 8.03 -1.66
C PRO A 131 -3.33 9.54 -1.47
N ILE A 132 -4.57 10.01 -1.37
CA ILE A 132 -4.89 11.44 -1.19
C ILE A 132 -4.33 11.99 0.11
N ALA A 133 -4.50 11.25 1.21
CA ALA A 133 -3.94 11.56 2.52
C ALA A 133 -3.20 10.35 3.08
N SER A 134 -2.17 10.60 3.87
CA SER A 134 -1.37 9.57 4.54
C SER A 134 -0.86 10.10 5.86
N GLU A 135 -0.91 9.28 6.91
CA GLU A 135 -0.38 9.62 8.24
C GLU A 135 1.12 9.98 8.20
N SER A 136 1.82 9.49 7.18
CA SER A 136 3.26 9.66 7.01
C SER A 136 3.62 10.53 5.81
N ALA A 137 2.66 11.28 5.28
CA ALA A 137 2.91 12.20 4.16
C ALA A 137 4.07 13.17 4.45
N MET A 138 4.17 13.66 5.69
CA MET A 138 5.18 14.64 6.11
C MET A 138 6.58 14.03 6.29
N SER A 139 6.69 12.72 6.50
CA SER A 139 7.98 12.04 6.72
C SER A 139 8.52 11.34 5.48
N ARG A 140 7.78 11.34 4.36
CA ARG A 140 8.22 10.75 3.08
C ARG A 140 9.34 11.58 2.45
N GLY A 141 10.47 10.95 2.18
CA GLY A 141 11.58 11.55 1.44
C GLY A 141 11.43 11.47 -0.09
N SER A 142 10.60 10.55 -0.58
CA SER A 142 10.40 10.26 -2.01
C SER A 142 9.50 11.27 -2.73
N VAL A 143 8.59 11.94 -2.01
CA VAL A 143 7.70 12.98 -2.51
C VAL A 143 7.32 13.95 -1.40
N ILE A 144 7.23 15.24 -1.73
CA ILE A 144 6.62 16.22 -0.85
C ILE A 144 5.10 16.12 -1.05
N HIS A 145 4.41 15.55 -0.06
CA HIS A 145 2.96 15.33 -0.08
C HIS A 145 2.27 16.22 0.96
N ARG A 146 1.36 17.08 0.50
CA ARG A 146 0.56 17.97 1.36
C ARG A 146 -0.91 17.89 0.97
N TYR A 147 -1.80 18.08 1.92
CA TYR A 147 -3.25 18.09 1.68
C TYR A 147 -3.97 18.94 2.73
N SER A 148 -5.19 19.36 2.44
CA SER A 148 -6.02 20.11 3.38
C SER A 148 -6.55 19.21 4.51
N PRO A 149 -6.85 19.72 5.71
CA PRO A 149 -7.49 18.93 6.77
C PRO A 149 -8.98 18.61 6.49
N THR A 150 -9.46 18.93 5.29
CA THR A 150 -10.88 18.87 4.90
C THR A 150 -11.24 17.59 4.13
N TRP A 151 -10.43 16.55 4.30
CA TRP A 151 -10.72 15.20 3.80
C TRP A 151 -11.45 14.38 4.86
N LYS A 152 -12.51 13.70 4.45
CA LYS A 152 -13.11 12.61 5.22
C LYS A 152 -12.55 11.28 4.71
N THR A 153 -11.83 10.55 5.56
CA THR A 153 -11.15 9.30 5.19
C THR A 153 -11.86 8.10 5.79
N GLN A 154 -12.07 7.05 5.00
CA GLN A 154 -12.35 5.70 5.50
C GLN A 154 -11.18 4.78 5.12
N SER A 155 -10.72 3.96 6.05
CA SER A 155 -9.62 3.00 5.87
C SER A 155 -10.08 1.59 6.24
N TYR A 156 -9.61 0.57 5.51
CA TYR A 156 -9.92 -0.82 5.80
C TYR A 156 -9.49 -1.26 7.21
N VAL A 157 -8.58 -0.52 7.86
CA VAL A 157 -8.03 -0.92 9.17
C VAL A 157 -9.09 -0.73 10.25
N ASN A 158 -9.90 0.32 10.09
CA ASN A 158 -10.84 0.80 11.11
C ASN A 158 -12.31 0.72 10.65
N VAL A 159 -12.56 0.47 9.36
CA VAL A 159 -13.92 0.47 8.78
C VAL A 159 -14.18 -0.85 8.06
N LYS A 160 -15.02 -1.70 8.65
CA LYS A 160 -15.41 -3.01 8.07
C LYS A 160 -16.42 -2.88 6.93
N ARG A 161 -17.29 -1.86 7.00
CA ARG A 161 -18.39 -1.61 6.05
C ARG A 161 -18.32 -0.17 5.56
N PRO A 162 -17.51 0.14 4.53
CA PRO A 162 -17.39 1.50 4.03
C PRO A 162 -18.61 1.86 3.18
N TRP A 163 -18.90 3.16 3.02
CA TRP A 163 -20.02 3.62 2.18
C TRP A 163 -19.75 3.46 0.69
N ARG A 164 -18.46 3.47 0.34
CA ARG A 164 -17.94 3.20 -1.00
C ARG A 164 -16.74 2.27 -0.85
N PRO A 165 -16.48 1.37 -1.81
CA PRO A 165 -15.34 0.48 -1.72
C PRO A 165 -14.01 1.23 -1.57
N PHE A 166 -13.07 0.63 -0.84
CA PHE A 166 -11.70 1.14 -0.72
C PHE A 166 -10.96 1.08 -2.05
N GLY A 167 -10.10 2.06 -2.32
CA GLY A 167 -9.15 1.99 -3.44
C GLY A 167 -7.99 1.04 -3.13
N VAL A 168 -7.07 0.89 -4.11
CA VAL A 168 -5.90 -0.01 -4.01
C VAL A 168 -5.01 0.24 -2.79
N SER A 169 -4.99 1.47 -2.25
CA SER A 169 -4.23 1.80 -1.03
C SER A 169 -4.95 1.42 0.28
N GLY A 170 -6.12 0.79 0.21
CA GLY A 170 -6.91 0.46 1.41
C GLY A 170 -7.78 1.60 1.94
N GLN A 171 -7.88 2.70 1.20
CA GLN A 171 -8.51 3.92 1.67
C GLN A 171 -9.45 4.50 0.61
N VAL A 172 -10.45 5.24 1.08
CA VAL A 172 -11.32 6.08 0.24
C VAL A 172 -11.52 7.43 0.92
N PHE A 173 -11.48 8.48 0.11
CA PHE A 173 -11.48 9.87 0.57
C PHE A 173 -12.67 10.64 -0.02
N PHE A 174 -13.27 11.51 0.78
CA PHE A 174 -14.35 12.39 0.35
C PHE A 174 -14.00 13.84 0.69
N ALA A 175 -14.19 14.74 -0.27
CA ALA A 175 -14.02 16.16 -0.05
C ALA A 175 -15.09 16.71 0.90
N GLN A 176 -14.73 17.68 1.75
CA GLN A 176 -15.71 18.40 2.56
C GLN A 176 -15.98 19.77 1.95
N ASN A 177 -17.13 19.92 1.29
CA ASN A 177 -17.63 21.22 0.85
C ASN A 177 -18.38 21.95 1.98
N PRO A 178 -18.30 23.29 2.05
CA PRO A 178 -17.58 24.22 1.18
C PRO A 178 -16.12 24.51 1.63
N LYS A 179 -15.51 23.67 2.49
CA LYS A 179 -14.30 24.02 3.25
C LYS A 179 -12.98 24.12 2.45
N GLY A 180 -13.04 24.10 1.11
CA GLY A 180 -11.86 24.10 0.24
C GLY A 180 -11.01 22.83 0.43
N THR A 181 -11.28 21.80 -0.37
CA THR A 181 -10.55 20.53 -0.29
C THR A 181 -9.46 20.47 -1.35
N TRP A 182 -8.22 20.13 -0.97
CA TRP A 182 -7.11 20.04 -1.91
C TRP A 182 -6.05 19.01 -1.52
N VAL A 183 -5.28 18.57 -2.52
CA VAL A 183 -4.07 17.74 -2.38
C VAL A 183 -2.96 18.28 -3.27
N GLN A 184 -1.72 18.13 -2.85
CA GLN A 184 -0.53 18.57 -3.57
C GLN A 184 0.57 17.52 -3.49
N TYR A 185 1.19 17.24 -4.62
CA TYR A 185 2.38 16.39 -4.73
C TYR A 185 3.48 17.17 -5.44
N LYS A 186 4.69 17.16 -4.88
CA LYS A 186 5.89 17.70 -5.52
C LYS A 186 6.97 16.63 -5.52
N ALA A 187 7.47 16.29 -6.70
CA ALA A 187 8.50 15.29 -6.88
C ALA A 187 9.77 15.67 -6.11
N SER A 188 10.44 14.66 -5.54
CA SER A 188 11.73 14.84 -4.86
C SER A 188 12.85 15.11 -5.87
N ASN A 189 14.10 15.17 -5.41
CA ASN A 189 15.28 15.26 -6.29
C ASN A 189 16.01 13.91 -6.40
N GLN A 190 15.41 12.83 -5.92
CA GLN A 190 16.00 11.50 -6.05
C GLN A 190 16.00 11.07 -7.53
N PRO A 191 17.01 10.28 -7.98
CA PRO A 191 17.02 9.69 -9.31
C PRO A 191 15.72 8.92 -9.60
N HIS A 192 15.35 8.84 -10.89
CA HIS A 192 14.13 8.17 -11.39
C HIS A 192 12.79 8.77 -10.95
N ILE A 193 12.73 9.56 -9.88
CA ILE A 193 11.51 10.19 -9.34
C ILE A 193 11.64 11.71 -9.20
N SER A 194 12.50 12.33 -10.01
CA SER A 194 12.78 13.76 -9.97
C SER A 194 11.66 14.64 -10.55
N MET A 195 10.72 14.02 -11.26
CA MET A 195 9.51 14.61 -11.83
C MET A 195 8.28 13.74 -11.53
N LEU A 196 7.09 14.30 -11.66
CA LEU A 196 5.84 13.55 -11.75
C LEU A 196 5.55 13.31 -13.24
N TYR A 197 5.41 12.05 -13.64
CA TYR A 197 5.24 11.61 -15.02
C TYR A 197 3.76 11.33 -15.27
N THR A 198 3.13 12.17 -16.10
CA THR A 198 1.70 12.12 -16.47
C THR A 198 0.79 11.84 -15.25
N PRO A 199 0.85 12.69 -14.20
CA PRO A 199 0.11 12.46 -12.97
C PRO A 199 -1.38 12.29 -13.27
N THR A 200 -1.98 11.19 -12.80
CA THR A 200 -3.36 10.81 -13.13
C THR A 200 -4.14 10.53 -11.87
N LEU A 201 -5.25 11.25 -11.67
CA LEU A 201 -6.17 11.09 -10.55
C LEU A 201 -7.10 9.89 -10.77
N TYR A 202 -7.31 9.08 -9.73
CA TYR A 202 -8.25 7.96 -9.68
C TYR A 202 -9.36 8.23 -8.67
N TYR A 203 -10.60 8.01 -9.09
CA TYR A 203 -11.82 8.27 -8.30
C TYR A 203 -12.98 7.41 -8.82
N GLY A 204 -14.00 7.18 -8.00
CA GLY A 204 -15.09 6.27 -8.32
C GLY A 204 -16.37 6.96 -8.80
N SER A 205 -17.43 6.16 -8.96
CA SER A 205 -18.71 6.61 -9.50
C SER A 205 -19.51 7.50 -8.54
N SER A 206 -20.29 8.40 -9.13
CA SER A 206 -21.24 9.26 -8.43
C SER A 206 -22.33 9.78 -9.37
N GLY A 207 -23.51 10.06 -8.83
CA GLY A 207 -24.57 10.78 -9.57
C GLY A 207 -24.24 12.27 -9.79
N ASN A 208 -23.19 12.78 -9.15
CA ASN A 208 -22.80 14.18 -9.24
C ASN A 208 -22.06 14.48 -10.56
N LYS A 209 -22.65 15.36 -11.37
CA LYS A 209 -22.11 15.83 -12.66
C LYS A 209 -21.57 17.26 -12.64
N ALA A 210 -21.70 17.95 -11.50
CA ALA A 210 -21.25 19.34 -11.33
C ALA A 210 -19.83 19.45 -10.75
N ALA A 211 -19.18 18.32 -10.48
CA ALA A 211 -17.87 18.27 -9.86
C ALA A 211 -16.76 18.63 -10.85
N MET A 212 -15.83 19.45 -10.39
CA MET A 212 -14.66 19.90 -11.15
C MET A 212 -13.41 19.78 -10.28
N VAL A 213 -12.25 19.76 -10.92
CA VAL A 213 -10.96 20.01 -10.28
C VAL A 213 -10.30 21.26 -10.88
N GLU A 214 -9.73 22.09 -10.02
CA GLU A 214 -8.77 23.13 -10.42
C GLU A 214 -7.36 22.60 -10.15
N ILE A 215 -6.52 22.58 -11.17
CA ILE A 215 -5.17 21.99 -11.17
C ILE A 215 -4.16 23.11 -11.33
N SER A 216 -3.19 23.20 -10.42
CA SER A 216 -2.06 24.12 -10.50
C SER A 216 -0.72 23.38 -10.64
N TYR A 217 0.18 23.89 -11.49
CA TYR A 217 1.53 23.33 -11.70
C TYR A 217 2.62 24.29 -11.19
N GLY A 218 2.61 24.61 -9.90
CA GLY A 218 3.35 25.76 -9.37
C GLY A 218 2.43 26.95 -9.07
N ASP A 219 2.99 28.15 -9.10
CA ASP A 219 2.28 29.37 -8.70
C ASP A 219 1.55 30.09 -9.85
N THR A 220 1.75 29.66 -11.10
CA THR A 220 1.42 30.48 -12.28
C THR A 220 0.34 29.92 -13.20
N LEU A 221 0.28 28.60 -13.45
CA LEU A 221 -0.70 28.02 -14.37
C LEU A 221 -1.81 27.26 -13.64
N LYS A 222 -3.06 27.60 -13.95
CA LYS A 222 -4.27 26.91 -13.46
C LYS A 222 -5.09 26.36 -14.62
N VAL A 223 -5.55 25.11 -14.49
CA VAL A 223 -6.45 24.46 -15.45
C VAL A 223 -7.64 23.89 -14.69
N VAL A 224 -8.86 24.15 -15.17
CA VAL A 224 -10.07 23.57 -14.59
C VAL A 224 -10.57 22.45 -15.49
N LYS A 225 -10.80 21.26 -14.94
CA LYS A 225 -11.32 20.09 -15.67
C LYS A 225 -12.58 19.54 -14.98
N PRO A 226 -13.58 19.08 -15.75
CA PRO A 226 -14.69 18.32 -15.18
C PRO A 226 -14.25 16.95 -14.65
N MET A 227 -15.03 16.40 -13.72
CA MET A 227 -14.86 15.03 -13.21
C MET A 227 -15.97 14.11 -13.73
N PRO A 228 -15.77 13.39 -14.85
CA PRO A 228 -16.68 12.32 -15.27
C PRO A 228 -16.79 11.19 -14.24
N THR A 229 -18.01 10.82 -13.87
CA THR A 229 -18.30 9.91 -12.74
C THR A 229 -19.11 8.67 -13.15
N ASP A 230 -19.07 8.31 -14.42
CA ASP A 230 -19.88 7.26 -15.06
C ASP A 230 -19.37 5.84 -14.85
N ARG A 231 -18.08 5.66 -14.54
CA ARG A 231 -17.47 4.34 -14.35
C ARG A 231 -17.27 4.01 -12.87
N LEU A 232 -17.20 2.71 -12.55
CA LEU A 232 -16.83 2.25 -11.21
C LEU A 232 -15.46 2.80 -10.80
N LEU A 233 -14.48 2.78 -11.71
CA LEU A 233 -13.24 3.52 -11.63
C LEU A 233 -13.09 4.52 -12.80
N ASN A 234 -12.99 5.80 -12.45
CA ASN A 234 -12.71 6.90 -13.37
C ASN A 234 -11.25 7.34 -13.21
N ARG A 235 -10.71 7.90 -14.30
CA ARG A 235 -9.38 8.49 -14.36
C ARG A 235 -9.42 9.89 -14.94
N LEU A 236 -8.58 10.78 -14.44
CA LEU A 236 -8.40 12.11 -14.98
C LEU A 236 -6.91 12.45 -15.03
N VAL A 237 -6.38 12.63 -16.23
CA VAL A 237 -5.00 13.09 -16.45
C VAL A 237 -4.88 14.51 -15.92
N LEU A 238 -4.04 14.69 -14.90
CA LEU A 238 -3.83 15.99 -14.27
C LEU A 238 -2.85 16.83 -15.09
N ALA A 239 -1.81 16.24 -15.67
CA ALA A 239 -0.88 16.87 -16.60
C ALA A 239 -0.56 15.89 -17.75
N GLU A 240 -0.55 16.36 -19.00
CA GLU A 240 -0.24 15.51 -20.17
C GLU A 240 1.23 15.06 -20.22
N GLY A 241 2.13 15.78 -19.54
CA GLY A 241 3.56 15.50 -19.50
C GLY A 241 4.17 15.55 -18.09
N SER A 242 5.50 15.60 -18.04
CA SER A 242 6.24 15.61 -16.78
C SER A 242 6.19 16.98 -16.10
N VAL A 243 5.80 17.02 -14.83
CA VAL A 243 5.73 18.24 -14.02
C VAL A 243 6.43 18.07 -12.69
N LYS A 244 7.03 19.14 -12.15
CA LYS A 244 7.70 19.06 -10.84
C LYS A 244 6.70 18.98 -9.69
N MET A 245 5.54 19.61 -9.84
CA MET A 245 4.51 19.70 -8.81
C MET A 245 3.12 19.77 -9.46
N VAL A 246 2.14 19.17 -8.78
CA VAL A 246 0.72 19.34 -9.09
C VAL A 246 -0.03 19.58 -7.78
N ARG A 247 -0.90 20.59 -7.78
CA ARG A 247 -1.91 20.83 -6.75
C ARG A 247 -3.29 20.68 -7.38
N VAL A 248 -4.18 19.94 -6.72
CA VAL A 248 -5.54 19.70 -7.17
C VAL A 248 -6.50 20.20 -6.10
N ASN A 249 -7.28 21.23 -6.43
CA ASN A 249 -8.39 21.73 -5.62
C ASN A 249 -9.69 21.11 -6.13
N PHE A 250 -10.49 20.53 -5.24
CA PHE A 250 -11.74 19.84 -5.56
C PHE A 250 -12.93 20.76 -5.36
N ILE A 251 -13.77 20.88 -6.39
CA ILE A 251 -14.92 21.79 -6.43
C ILE A 251 -16.19 20.94 -6.59
N LYS A 252 -17.16 21.08 -5.68
CA LYS A 252 -18.43 20.33 -5.69
C LYS A 252 -18.25 18.80 -5.76
N ALA A 253 -17.18 18.24 -5.18
CA ALA A 253 -16.83 16.81 -5.28
C ALA A 253 -17.10 15.98 -4.00
N ASP A 254 -17.91 16.48 -3.06
CA ASP A 254 -18.12 15.88 -1.73
C ASP A 254 -18.81 14.50 -1.74
N SER A 255 -19.56 14.19 -2.80
CA SER A 255 -20.22 12.90 -3.02
C SER A 255 -19.45 11.92 -3.90
N ILE A 256 -18.21 12.24 -4.25
CA ILE A 256 -17.35 11.41 -5.12
C ILE A 256 -16.32 10.67 -4.25
N PRO A 257 -16.25 9.33 -4.29
CA PRO A 257 -15.14 8.62 -3.67
C PRO A 257 -13.85 8.88 -4.45
N ILE A 258 -12.82 9.36 -3.79
CA ILE A 258 -11.52 9.67 -4.40
C ILE A 258 -10.49 8.70 -3.80
N TYR A 259 -9.56 8.20 -4.62
CA TYR A 259 -8.63 7.13 -4.23
C TYR A 259 -7.18 7.63 -4.12
N GLY A 260 -6.67 8.30 -5.16
CA GLY A 260 -5.27 8.73 -5.17
C GLY A 260 -4.80 9.20 -6.55
N VAL A 261 -3.50 9.47 -6.64
CA VAL A 261 -2.83 9.92 -7.87
C VAL A 261 -1.72 8.94 -8.22
N ASN A 262 -1.69 8.49 -9.47
CA ASN A 262 -0.59 7.72 -10.01
C ASN A 262 0.37 8.62 -10.80
N SER A 263 1.67 8.37 -10.73
CA SER A 263 2.69 9.01 -11.55
C SER A 263 3.77 7.99 -11.95
N ASP A 264 3.73 7.54 -13.20
CA ASP A 264 4.68 6.60 -13.78
C ASP A 264 4.91 6.87 -15.27
N SER A 265 6.05 6.42 -15.80
CA SER A 265 6.35 6.38 -17.23
C SER A 265 5.71 5.15 -17.91
N ALA A 266 5.95 5.01 -19.22
CA ALA A 266 5.39 3.91 -20.00
C ALA A 266 6.11 2.56 -19.78
N GLU A 267 7.41 2.60 -19.46
CA GLU A 267 8.29 1.42 -19.42
C GLU A 267 9.12 1.39 -18.13
N GLY A 268 9.47 0.18 -17.69
CA GLY A 268 10.31 -0.07 -16.52
C GLY A 268 9.56 -0.67 -15.34
N VAL A 269 10.15 -0.57 -14.14
CA VAL A 269 9.60 -1.12 -12.90
C VAL A 269 9.09 -0.03 -11.96
N TYR A 270 7.94 -0.27 -11.35
CA TYR A 270 7.32 0.62 -10.36
C TYR A 270 6.99 -0.14 -9.09
N VAL A 271 7.20 0.50 -7.94
CA VAL A 271 6.88 -0.08 -6.63
C VAL A 271 6.01 0.89 -5.84
N ASP A 272 4.73 0.57 -5.72
CA ASP A 272 3.77 1.34 -4.94
C ASP A 272 3.88 0.95 -3.46
N ASN A 273 3.87 1.95 -2.58
CA ASN A 273 3.85 1.70 -1.14
C ASN A 273 2.47 1.92 -0.53
N PHE A 274 1.85 0.82 -0.11
CA PHE A 274 0.56 0.76 0.55
C PHE A 274 0.72 0.36 2.03
N SER A 275 1.36 1.26 2.79
CA SER A 275 1.53 1.11 4.23
C SER A 275 0.34 1.67 5.01
N SER A 276 -0.06 0.95 6.06
CA SER A 276 -1.07 1.43 7.03
C SER A 276 -0.66 1.02 8.43
N ARG A 277 -0.55 1.98 9.35
CA ARG A 277 -0.23 1.70 10.75
C ARG A 277 -1.31 0.83 11.38
N GLY A 278 -0.91 -0.09 12.25
CA GLY A 278 -1.82 -1.01 12.92
C GLY A 278 -2.33 -2.17 12.06
N ASN A 279 -2.02 -2.20 10.76
CA ASN A 279 -2.54 -3.21 9.84
C ASN A 279 -1.92 -4.59 10.09
N SER A 280 -2.75 -5.64 10.16
CA SER A 280 -2.29 -7.04 10.26
C SER A 280 -2.20 -7.75 8.90
N GLY A 281 -2.75 -7.14 7.84
CA GLY A 281 -2.94 -7.75 6.53
C GLY A 281 -4.33 -8.36 6.32
N LEU A 282 -5.04 -8.73 7.40
CA LEU A 282 -6.42 -9.24 7.33
C LEU A 282 -7.41 -8.30 6.63
N PRO A 283 -7.33 -6.96 6.79
CA PRO A 283 -8.19 -5.98 6.11
C PRO A 283 -8.17 -6.03 4.58
N LEU A 284 -7.14 -6.63 3.96
CA LEU A 284 -7.11 -6.81 2.50
C LEU A 284 -8.23 -7.73 1.99
N SER A 285 -8.81 -8.56 2.87
CA SER A 285 -10.03 -9.32 2.59
C SER A 285 -11.26 -8.43 2.26
N LEU A 286 -11.24 -7.15 2.66
CA LEU A 286 -12.32 -6.19 2.42
C LEU A 286 -12.27 -5.56 1.03
N PHE A 287 -11.28 -5.88 0.20
CA PHE A 287 -11.22 -5.34 -1.15
C PHE A 287 -12.40 -5.80 -2.00
N ASN A 288 -13.01 -4.84 -2.70
CA ASN A 288 -14.05 -5.13 -3.67
C ASN A 288 -13.41 -5.63 -4.97
N VAL A 289 -13.78 -6.84 -5.38
CA VAL A 289 -13.20 -7.54 -6.53
C VAL A 289 -13.34 -6.72 -7.81
N ASP A 290 -14.52 -6.19 -8.11
CA ASP A 290 -14.77 -5.49 -9.37
C ASP A 290 -13.97 -4.18 -9.46
N LEU A 291 -13.91 -3.41 -8.37
CA LEU A 291 -13.12 -2.19 -8.32
C LEU A 291 -11.61 -2.50 -8.43
N MET A 292 -11.12 -3.54 -7.75
CA MET A 292 -9.71 -3.91 -7.86
C MET A 292 -9.36 -4.41 -9.26
N ARG A 293 -10.25 -5.14 -9.93
CA ARG A 293 -10.08 -5.53 -11.34
C ARG A 293 -10.04 -4.31 -12.27
N ASP A 294 -10.82 -3.27 -12.00
CA ASP A 294 -10.71 -2.01 -12.74
C ASP A 294 -9.36 -1.34 -12.50
N PHE A 295 -8.87 -1.33 -11.25
CA PHE A 295 -7.52 -0.85 -10.96
C PHE A 295 -6.46 -1.68 -11.69
N ASP A 296 -6.57 -3.01 -11.66
CA ASP A 296 -5.60 -3.91 -12.28
C ASP A 296 -5.57 -3.75 -13.81
N ARG A 297 -6.73 -3.58 -14.46
CA ARG A 297 -6.80 -3.24 -15.90
C ARG A 297 -6.07 -1.96 -16.25
N THR A 298 -5.91 -1.06 -15.28
CA THR A 298 -5.31 0.26 -15.49
C THR A 298 -3.86 0.40 -15.05
N LEU A 299 -3.51 -0.25 -13.95
CA LEU A 299 -2.19 -0.16 -13.32
C LEU A 299 -1.35 -1.40 -13.61
N SER A 300 -1.98 -2.54 -13.94
CA SER A 300 -1.39 -3.84 -14.28
C SER A 300 -0.40 -4.32 -13.23
N TYR A 301 -0.89 -4.81 -12.09
CA TYR A 301 0.00 -5.33 -11.05
C TYR A 301 0.56 -6.70 -11.45
N ASP A 302 1.87 -6.86 -11.36
CA ASP A 302 2.57 -8.11 -11.69
C ASP A 302 3.04 -8.86 -10.46
N LEU A 303 3.24 -8.13 -9.36
CA LEU A 303 3.56 -8.66 -8.05
C LEU A 303 2.82 -7.90 -6.94
N ILE A 304 2.23 -8.64 -6.01
CA ILE A 304 1.75 -8.11 -4.73
C ILE A 304 2.64 -8.65 -3.61
N VAL A 305 3.22 -7.75 -2.83
CA VAL A 305 4.05 -8.08 -1.67
C VAL A 305 3.24 -7.86 -0.39
N LEU A 306 3.20 -8.87 0.47
CA LEU A 306 2.58 -8.82 1.80
C LEU A 306 3.68 -8.86 2.86
N HIS A 307 3.95 -7.71 3.49
CA HIS A 307 4.97 -7.57 4.53
C HIS A 307 4.32 -7.07 5.82
N PHE A 308 3.84 -8.03 6.62
CA PHE A 308 3.13 -7.79 7.88
C PHE A 308 3.78 -8.60 9.02
N GLY A 309 3.50 -8.20 10.26
CA GLY A 309 3.77 -9.05 11.42
C GLY A 309 3.97 -8.27 12.71
N ALA A 310 4.40 -7.00 12.63
CA ALA A 310 4.65 -6.18 13.82
C ALA A 310 3.38 -6.03 14.68
N ASN A 311 2.22 -5.88 14.04
CA ASN A 311 0.92 -5.77 14.71
C ASN A 311 0.26 -7.13 15.03
N VAL A 312 0.95 -8.26 14.78
CA VAL A 312 0.46 -9.62 15.07
C VAL A 312 1.20 -10.24 16.26
N LEU A 313 2.45 -9.84 16.49
CA LEU A 313 3.29 -10.31 17.60
C LEU A 313 2.78 -9.88 19.01
N GLY A 314 1.92 -8.87 19.10
CA GLY A 314 1.56 -8.21 20.38
C GLY A 314 0.49 -8.89 21.24
N TYR A 315 0.06 -10.10 20.89
CA TYR A 315 -1.16 -10.71 21.44
C TYR A 315 -0.96 -11.90 22.38
N GLY A 316 0.29 -12.20 22.75
CA GLY A 316 0.62 -13.19 23.79
C GLY A 316 0.38 -14.66 23.43
N SER A 317 -0.16 -14.96 22.25
CA SER A 317 -0.32 -16.32 21.70
C SER A 317 0.89 -16.71 20.86
N LEU A 318 1.29 -17.99 20.94
CA LEU A 318 2.23 -18.62 20.01
C LEU A 318 1.51 -19.49 18.96
N ASP A 319 0.20 -19.70 19.13
CA ASP A 319 -0.65 -20.34 18.13
C ASP A 319 -1.18 -19.27 17.15
N TYR A 320 -0.75 -19.40 15.90
CA TYR A 320 -1.11 -18.51 14.80
C TYR A 320 -2.06 -19.16 13.80
N SER A 321 -2.70 -20.28 14.14
CA SER A 321 -3.65 -20.98 13.25
C SER A 321 -4.79 -20.08 12.77
N PHE A 322 -5.26 -19.15 13.60
CA PHE A 322 -6.28 -18.17 13.20
C PHE A 322 -5.75 -17.21 12.13
N TYR A 323 -4.50 -16.77 12.27
CA TYR A 323 -3.85 -15.85 11.35
C TYR A 323 -3.52 -16.54 10.02
N GLU A 324 -3.07 -17.80 10.07
CA GLU A 324 -2.92 -18.62 8.86
C GLU A 324 -4.22 -18.70 8.06
N ARG A 325 -5.33 -19.12 8.70
CA ARG A 325 -6.64 -19.20 8.03
C ARG A 325 -7.09 -17.85 7.47
N GLY A 326 -6.91 -16.79 8.24
CA GLY A 326 -7.28 -15.44 7.82
C GLY A 326 -6.45 -14.96 6.62
N MET A 327 -5.13 -15.16 6.64
CA MET A 327 -4.25 -14.77 5.54
C MET A 327 -4.42 -15.65 4.30
N THR A 328 -4.78 -16.93 4.44
CA THR A 328 -5.20 -17.76 3.30
C THR A 328 -6.43 -17.15 2.60
N LYS A 329 -7.43 -16.69 3.37
CA LYS A 329 -8.60 -15.99 2.81
C LYS A 329 -8.21 -14.68 2.13
N VAL A 330 -7.30 -13.90 2.73
CA VAL A 330 -6.74 -12.68 2.11
C VAL A 330 -6.08 -12.98 0.77
N VAL A 331 -5.20 -13.97 0.70
CA VAL A 331 -4.50 -14.34 -0.54
C VAL A 331 -5.50 -14.75 -1.63
N ASN A 332 -6.53 -15.51 -1.28
CA ASN A 332 -7.58 -15.87 -2.23
C ASN A 332 -8.39 -14.65 -2.70
N GLN A 333 -8.70 -13.71 -1.81
CA GLN A 333 -9.34 -12.45 -2.18
C GLN A 333 -8.47 -11.64 -3.15
N LEU A 334 -7.17 -11.52 -2.86
CA LEU A 334 -6.23 -10.82 -3.73
C LEU A 334 -6.13 -11.46 -5.11
N ARG A 335 -6.17 -12.80 -5.21
CA ARG A 335 -6.23 -13.49 -6.51
C ARG A 335 -7.50 -13.20 -7.29
N ALA A 336 -8.64 -13.09 -6.60
CA ALA A 336 -9.88 -12.72 -7.28
C ALA A 336 -9.84 -11.27 -7.81
N CYS A 337 -9.24 -10.37 -7.04
CA CYS A 337 -8.99 -8.97 -7.37
C CYS A 337 -7.96 -8.80 -8.52
N PHE A 338 -6.88 -9.59 -8.49
CA PHE A 338 -5.69 -9.45 -9.32
C PHE A 338 -5.28 -10.83 -9.90
N PRO A 339 -6.03 -11.36 -10.89
CA PRO A 339 -5.95 -12.76 -11.31
C PRO A 339 -4.64 -13.16 -11.99
N ASN A 340 -3.88 -12.21 -12.54
CA ASN A 340 -2.64 -12.47 -13.26
C ASN A 340 -1.37 -12.08 -12.48
N THR A 341 -1.53 -11.80 -11.18
CA THR A 341 -0.51 -11.19 -10.33
C THR A 341 0.13 -12.23 -9.43
N SER A 342 1.46 -12.26 -9.39
CA SER A 342 2.20 -13.11 -8.45
C SER A 342 2.06 -12.56 -7.03
N ILE A 343 2.10 -13.41 -6.01
CA ILE A 343 2.02 -12.98 -4.60
C ILE A 343 3.28 -13.41 -3.88
N LEU A 344 3.91 -12.46 -3.17
CA LEU A 344 5.08 -12.67 -2.33
C LEU A 344 4.73 -12.34 -0.88
N ILE A 345 5.06 -13.26 0.02
CA ILE A 345 4.92 -13.06 1.46
C ILE A 345 6.31 -12.85 2.05
N ILE A 346 6.48 -11.76 2.79
CA ILE A 346 7.68 -11.48 3.56
C ILE A 346 7.34 -11.74 5.03
N SER A 347 8.14 -12.59 5.69
CA SER A 347 7.92 -12.87 7.11
C SER A 347 8.07 -11.61 7.96
N THR A 348 7.58 -11.69 9.20
CA THR A 348 7.93 -10.70 10.23
C THR A 348 9.45 -10.55 10.33
N ALA A 349 9.88 -9.32 10.60
CA ALA A 349 11.24 -9.04 11.06
C ALA A 349 11.49 -9.65 12.44
N ASP A 350 12.76 -9.73 12.85
CA ASP A 350 13.07 -9.93 14.26
C ASP A 350 12.57 -8.74 15.08
N LYS A 351 12.15 -9.03 16.31
CA LYS A 351 11.75 -8.06 17.33
C LYS A 351 12.32 -8.55 18.65
N SER A 352 12.86 -7.64 19.45
CA SER A 352 13.33 -8.02 20.79
C SER A 352 12.36 -7.59 21.88
N THR A 353 12.21 -8.45 22.90
CA THR A 353 11.52 -8.14 24.15
C THR A 353 12.49 -8.32 25.32
N LYS A 354 12.17 -7.72 26.47
CA LYS A 354 13.03 -7.79 27.66
C LYS A 354 12.74 -9.06 28.44
N VAL A 355 13.71 -9.96 28.51
CA VAL A 355 13.66 -11.24 29.26
C VAL A 355 14.88 -11.29 30.18
N ASP A 356 14.65 -11.49 31.49
CA ASP A 356 15.71 -11.56 32.49
C ASP A 356 16.70 -10.38 32.43
N MET A 357 16.17 -9.17 32.25
CA MET A 357 16.89 -7.90 32.09
C MET A 357 17.71 -7.74 30.79
N GLU A 358 17.69 -8.73 29.90
CA GLU A 358 18.33 -8.67 28.60
C GLU A 358 17.31 -8.56 27.47
N MET A 359 17.67 -7.85 26.39
CA MET A 359 16.90 -7.88 25.17
C MET A 359 17.17 -9.21 24.44
N LYS A 360 16.11 -9.96 24.12
CA LYS A 360 16.18 -11.22 23.38
C LYS A 360 15.09 -11.23 22.32
N THR A 361 15.26 -12.02 21.25
CA THR A 361 14.18 -12.24 20.26
C THR A 361 12.90 -12.62 20.99
N ASP A 362 11.81 -11.96 20.61
CA ASP A 362 10.50 -12.27 21.14
C ASP A 362 10.11 -13.70 20.71
N LYS A 363 9.65 -14.51 21.67
CA LYS A 363 9.30 -15.92 21.45
C LYS A 363 8.21 -16.09 20.39
N ALA A 364 7.44 -15.05 20.11
CA ALA A 364 6.40 -15.02 19.08
C ALA A 364 6.94 -14.90 17.64
N VAL A 365 8.18 -14.42 17.44
CA VAL A 365 8.75 -14.15 16.11
C VAL A 365 8.83 -15.41 15.25
N VAL A 366 9.46 -16.47 15.77
CA VAL A 366 9.67 -17.71 15.02
C VAL A 366 8.35 -18.43 14.72
N PRO A 367 7.41 -18.61 15.69
CA PRO A 367 6.10 -19.17 15.40
C PRO A 367 5.32 -18.38 14.34
N LEU A 368 5.35 -17.03 14.39
CA LEU A 368 4.69 -16.22 13.37
C LEU A 368 5.35 -16.37 11.99
N ALA A 369 6.68 -16.33 11.91
CA ALA A 369 7.41 -16.53 10.65
C ALA A 369 7.11 -17.91 10.04
N ASN A 370 6.96 -18.95 10.87
CA ASN A 370 6.58 -20.29 10.44
C ASN A 370 5.13 -20.36 9.93
N ALA A 371 4.19 -19.70 10.62
CA ALA A 371 2.81 -19.57 10.15
C ALA A 371 2.75 -18.84 8.80
N GLN A 372 3.56 -17.79 8.62
CA GLN A 372 3.69 -17.06 7.36
C GLN A 372 4.24 -17.91 6.22
N ARG A 373 5.29 -18.68 6.51
CA ARG A 373 5.83 -19.67 5.57
C ARG A 373 4.77 -20.70 5.19
N LYS A 374 3.99 -21.16 6.17
CA LYS A 374 2.98 -22.19 5.97
C LYS A 374 1.84 -21.69 5.06
N TYR A 375 1.21 -20.55 5.33
CA TYR A 375 0.15 -20.06 4.44
C TYR A 375 0.70 -19.63 3.08
N ALA A 376 1.98 -19.21 2.98
CA ALA A 376 2.62 -19.00 1.68
C ALA A 376 2.68 -20.30 0.86
N LYS A 377 3.11 -21.40 1.49
CA LYS A 377 3.13 -22.73 0.86
C LYS A 377 1.72 -23.19 0.49
N ASP A 378 0.78 -23.15 1.43
CA ASP A 378 -0.60 -23.64 1.23
C ASP A 378 -1.33 -22.87 0.12
N THR A 379 -0.93 -21.63 -0.11
CA THR A 379 -1.46 -20.80 -1.19
C THR A 379 -0.61 -20.83 -2.45
N HIS A 380 0.56 -21.49 -2.52
CA HIS A 380 1.47 -21.41 -3.67
C HIS A 380 1.98 -19.98 -3.97
N SER A 381 2.22 -19.19 -2.92
CA SER A 381 2.81 -17.85 -3.01
C SER A 381 4.34 -17.93 -2.84
N GLY A 382 5.06 -16.92 -3.33
CA GLY A 382 6.48 -16.74 -3.00
C GLY A 382 6.66 -16.43 -1.51
N PHE A 383 7.83 -16.76 -0.95
CA PHE A 383 8.14 -16.52 0.46
C PHE A 383 9.58 -16.07 0.66
N ILE A 384 9.78 -14.98 1.41
CA ILE A 384 11.09 -14.53 1.89
C ILE A 384 11.07 -14.46 3.42
N ASN A 385 12.06 -15.10 4.05
CA ASN A 385 12.22 -15.07 5.50
C ASN A 385 13.09 -13.86 5.91
N LEU A 386 12.45 -12.73 6.18
CA LEU A 386 13.15 -11.52 6.61
C LEU A 386 13.86 -11.71 7.97
N TYR A 387 13.28 -12.48 8.89
CA TYR A 387 13.91 -12.79 10.17
C TYR A 387 15.28 -13.45 9.98
N GLU A 388 15.37 -14.47 9.10
CA GLU A 388 16.64 -15.11 8.74
C GLU A 388 17.58 -14.13 8.01
N LEU A 389 17.08 -13.36 7.03
CA LEU A 389 17.90 -12.38 6.29
C LEU A 389 18.50 -11.29 7.19
N MET A 390 17.86 -10.96 8.31
CA MET A 390 18.39 -10.02 9.29
C MET A 390 19.56 -10.59 10.11
N GLY A 391 19.68 -11.92 10.16
CA GLY A 391 20.65 -12.66 10.98
C GLY A 391 20.01 -13.61 12.01
N GLY A 392 18.69 -13.75 12.03
CA GLY A 392 17.99 -14.67 12.94
C GLY A 392 17.96 -14.18 14.39
N GLU A 393 18.16 -15.10 15.33
CA GLU A 393 18.00 -14.85 16.76
C GLU A 393 18.92 -13.73 17.28
N GLY A 394 18.32 -12.76 17.97
CA GLY A 394 19.02 -11.60 18.52
C GLY A 394 19.42 -10.55 17.50
N SER A 395 19.08 -10.71 16.22
CA SER A 395 19.48 -9.77 15.16
C SER A 395 18.93 -8.36 15.40
N MET A 396 17.70 -8.20 15.89
CA MET A 396 17.15 -6.88 16.20
C MET A 396 17.94 -6.17 17.30
N LYS A 397 18.31 -6.87 18.39
CA LYS A 397 19.21 -6.32 19.42
C LYS A 397 20.53 -5.85 18.80
N GLN A 398 21.16 -6.70 17.99
CA GLN A 398 22.42 -6.34 17.30
C GLN A 398 22.25 -5.11 16.42
N TRP A 399 21.13 -4.97 15.70
CA TRP A 399 20.83 -3.82 14.85
C TRP A 399 20.59 -2.53 15.65
N VAL A 400 20.02 -2.62 16.86
CA VAL A 400 19.83 -1.47 17.76
C VAL A 400 21.15 -1.02 18.42
N GLU A 401 22.04 -1.97 18.69
CA GLU A 401 23.32 -1.76 19.37
C GLU A 401 24.47 -1.46 18.40
N ALA A 402 24.30 -1.71 17.09
CA ALA A 402 25.28 -1.39 16.06
C ALA A 402 25.66 0.10 16.05
N SER A 403 26.88 0.38 15.58
CA SER A 403 27.38 1.74 15.34
C SER A 403 27.83 1.88 13.88
N PRO A 404 27.09 2.63 13.03
CA PRO A 404 25.85 3.33 13.34
C PRO A 404 24.64 2.38 13.51
N SER A 405 23.66 2.76 14.33
CA SER A 405 22.48 1.91 14.58
C SER A 405 21.62 1.76 13.33
N LEU A 406 20.94 0.62 13.23
CA LEU A 406 20.02 0.26 12.14
C LEU A 406 18.55 0.26 12.59
N ALA A 407 18.29 0.15 13.89
CA ALA A 407 16.95 0.15 14.46
C ALA A 407 16.78 1.17 15.61
N GLY A 408 15.52 1.46 15.93
CA GLY A 408 15.13 2.32 17.04
C GLY A 408 15.32 1.65 18.40
N LYS A 409 15.42 2.45 19.46
CA LYS A 409 15.57 1.94 20.85
C LYS A 409 14.30 1.26 21.39
N ASP A 410 13.25 1.15 20.58
CA ASP A 410 12.07 0.32 20.85
C ASP A 410 12.26 -1.16 20.48
N TYR A 411 13.42 -1.53 19.92
CA TYR A 411 13.77 -2.89 19.50
C TYR A 411 12.71 -3.55 18.61
N THR A 412 12.01 -2.74 17.82
CA THR A 412 10.97 -3.19 16.88
C THR A 412 11.13 -2.51 15.54
N HIS A 413 11.22 -1.18 15.49
CA HIS A 413 11.18 -0.43 14.24
C HIS A 413 12.59 -0.15 13.69
N PHE A 414 12.75 -0.29 12.38
CA PHE A 414 13.97 0.15 11.70
C PHE A 414 14.06 1.67 11.68
N ASN A 415 15.29 2.20 11.76
CA ASN A 415 15.54 3.57 11.33
C ASN A 415 15.80 3.61 9.81
N ALA A 416 16.00 4.79 9.22
CA ALA A 416 16.22 4.92 7.78
C ALA A 416 17.38 4.06 7.23
N ARG A 417 18.47 3.87 8.00
CA ARG A 417 19.59 3.01 7.59
C ARG A 417 19.22 1.54 7.59
N GLY A 418 18.54 1.07 8.64
CA GLY A 418 18.05 -0.30 8.70
C GLY A 418 17.02 -0.61 7.62
N ALA A 419 16.09 0.32 7.38
CA ALA A 419 15.09 0.19 6.33
C ALA A 419 15.74 0.07 4.94
N LYS A 420 16.76 0.89 4.66
CA LYS A 420 17.58 0.76 3.45
C LYS A 420 18.28 -0.61 3.38
N LYS A 421 18.90 -1.08 4.47
CA LYS A 421 19.53 -2.41 4.51
C LYS A 421 18.52 -3.52 4.22
N VAL A 422 17.31 -3.44 4.76
CA VAL A 422 16.23 -4.39 4.47
C VAL A 422 15.83 -4.35 3.00
N ALA A 423 15.70 -3.16 2.39
CA ALA A 423 15.42 -3.04 0.97
C ALA A 423 16.46 -3.78 0.10
N HIS A 424 17.75 -3.63 0.42
CA HIS A 424 18.83 -4.36 -0.25
C HIS A 424 18.76 -5.88 -0.01
N LEU A 425 18.48 -6.34 1.21
CA LEU A 425 18.33 -7.76 1.51
C LEU A 425 17.20 -8.39 0.69
N LEU A 426 16.04 -7.72 0.65
CA LEU A 426 14.87 -8.17 -0.12
C LEU A 426 15.14 -8.17 -1.63
N TYR A 427 15.75 -7.11 -2.15
CA TYR A 427 16.11 -7.01 -3.57
C TYR A 427 17.09 -8.10 -3.97
N ASN A 428 18.16 -8.29 -3.19
CA ASN A 428 19.18 -9.29 -3.48
C ASN A 428 18.59 -10.71 -3.49
N GLN A 429 17.74 -11.04 -2.50
CA GLN A 429 17.07 -12.34 -2.48
C GLN A 429 16.18 -12.54 -3.71
N LEU A 430 15.37 -11.55 -4.09
CA LEU A 430 14.51 -11.63 -5.28
C LEU A 430 15.33 -11.79 -6.58
N MET A 431 16.46 -11.10 -6.68
CA MET A 431 17.34 -11.19 -7.84
C MET A 431 18.08 -12.53 -7.89
N GLU A 432 18.43 -13.11 -6.73
CA GLU A 432 18.96 -14.47 -6.66
C GLU A 432 17.93 -15.49 -7.17
N ASP A 433 16.71 -15.43 -6.67
CA ASP A 433 15.61 -16.30 -7.09
C ASP A 433 15.34 -16.14 -8.61
N TYR A 434 15.37 -14.91 -9.11
CA TYR A 434 15.23 -14.60 -10.54
C TYR A 434 16.37 -15.23 -11.37
N HIS A 435 17.62 -15.13 -10.92
CA HIS A 435 18.75 -15.75 -11.62
C HIS A 435 18.66 -17.29 -11.62
N GLN A 436 18.19 -17.89 -10.53
CA GLN A 436 17.92 -19.32 -10.47
C GLN A 436 16.82 -19.73 -11.46
N TYR A 437 15.73 -18.95 -11.55
CA TYR A 437 14.67 -19.14 -12.55
C TYR A 437 15.20 -19.09 -13.99
N LYS A 438 16.05 -18.11 -14.33
CA LYS A 438 16.67 -18.02 -15.66
C LYS A 438 17.53 -19.25 -15.97
N ASN A 439 18.33 -19.70 -15.02
CA ASN A 439 19.22 -20.85 -15.19
C ASN A 439 18.44 -22.15 -15.40
N ALA A 440 17.36 -22.36 -14.64
CA ALA A 440 16.46 -23.49 -14.82
C ALA A 440 15.76 -23.45 -16.20
N SER A 441 15.30 -22.27 -16.62
CA SER A 441 14.65 -22.07 -17.92
C SER A 441 15.59 -22.34 -19.10
N LYS A 442 16.88 -21.98 -18.99
CA LYS A 442 17.91 -22.34 -19.98
C LYS A 442 18.14 -23.85 -20.05
N LYS A 443 18.25 -24.54 -18.90
CA LYS A 443 18.42 -26.01 -18.87
C LYS A 443 17.24 -26.75 -19.52
N ARG A 444 16.01 -26.28 -19.31
CA ARG A 444 14.81 -26.83 -19.97
C ARG A 444 14.85 -26.70 -21.50
N LYS A 445 15.43 -25.62 -22.04
CA LYS A 445 15.59 -25.41 -23.49
C LYS A 445 16.72 -26.21 -24.13
N VAL A 446 17.63 -26.82 -23.34
CA VAL A 446 18.87 -27.47 -23.83
C VAL A 446 18.80 -29.01 -23.77
N THR A 447 17.67 -29.61 -23.38
CA THR A 447 17.52 -31.08 -23.45
C THR A 447 17.23 -31.48 -24.92
N PRO A 448 18.08 -32.29 -25.58
CA PRO A 448 17.88 -32.68 -26.97
C PRO A 448 16.65 -33.57 -27.11
N GLU A 449 15.90 -33.37 -28.18
CA GLU A 449 14.91 -34.30 -28.71
C GLU A 449 15.55 -35.69 -28.82
N VAL A 450 14.99 -36.67 -28.11
CA VAL A 450 15.43 -38.07 -28.19
C VAL A 450 15.33 -38.50 -29.65
N PRO A 451 16.38 -39.07 -30.29
CA PRO A 451 16.30 -39.51 -31.66
C PRO A 451 15.16 -40.53 -31.80
N ALA A 452 14.26 -40.28 -32.75
CA ALA A 452 13.19 -41.19 -33.09
C ALA A 452 13.78 -42.60 -33.33
N VAL A 453 13.34 -43.57 -32.53
CA VAL A 453 13.62 -44.98 -32.74
C VAL A 453 13.05 -45.35 -34.10
N GLN A 454 13.94 -45.63 -35.06
CA GLN A 454 13.57 -46.19 -36.35
C GLN A 454 12.92 -47.55 -36.12
N THR A 455 11.60 -47.59 -36.26
CA THR A 455 10.85 -48.84 -36.40
C THR A 455 10.86 -49.22 -37.87
N ALA A 456 11.62 -50.27 -38.18
CA ALA A 456 11.66 -50.88 -39.50
C ALA A 456 10.25 -51.32 -39.92
N THR A 457 9.81 -50.91 -41.11
CA THR A 457 8.58 -51.39 -41.75
C THR A 457 8.96 -52.49 -42.74
N PRO A 458 8.31 -53.68 -42.74
CA PRO A 458 8.44 -54.61 -43.83
C PRO A 458 7.45 -54.29 -44.97
N THR A 459 8.02 -54.34 -46.17
CA THR A 459 7.45 -54.21 -47.50
C THR A 459 6.27 -55.17 -47.78
N SER A 460 5.16 -54.66 -48.31
CA SER A 460 4.47 -55.24 -49.49
C SER A 460 3.37 -54.32 -50.05
N THR A 461 3.65 -53.76 -51.23
CA THR A 461 2.70 -53.32 -52.28
C THR A 461 2.56 -54.52 -53.26
N PRO A 462 1.58 -54.64 -54.20
CA PRO A 462 0.80 -53.55 -54.80
C PRO A 462 -0.65 -53.85 -55.26
N GLN A 463 -1.42 -52.81 -55.59
CA GLN A 463 -1.89 -52.62 -56.97
C GLN A 463 -2.39 -51.20 -57.25
N VAL A 464 -2.08 -50.80 -58.49
CA VAL A 464 -2.17 -49.47 -59.12
C VAL A 464 -3.43 -49.41 -59.96
N THR A 465 -4.12 -48.25 -59.98
CA THR A 465 -4.64 -47.64 -61.22
C THR A 465 -4.97 -46.15 -60.98
N THR A 466 -4.22 -45.28 -61.65
CA THR A 466 -4.53 -43.88 -62.02
C THR A 466 -4.95 -43.86 -63.50
N PRO A 467 -5.31 -42.73 -64.16
CA PRO A 467 -5.69 -41.37 -63.71
C PRO A 467 -7.00 -40.89 -64.40
N THR A 468 -7.58 -39.70 -64.20
CA THR A 468 -7.22 -38.44 -64.92
C THR A 468 -8.18 -37.28 -64.57
N ARG A 469 -7.58 -36.16 -64.10
CA ARG A 469 -7.74 -34.71 -64.38
C ARG A 469 -9.11 -33.97 -64.51
N GLU A 470 -8.99 -32.67 -64.19
CA GLU A 470 -9.81 -31.49 -64.54
C GLU A 470 -11.01 -31.20 -63.62
N SER A 471 -11.39 -29.98 -63.22
CA SER A 471 -10.87 -28.60 -63.34
C SER A 471 -11.80 -27.72 -62.45
N ALA A 472 -11.31 -26.56 -61.96
CA ALA A 472 -12.13 -25.55 -61.25
C ALA A 472 -13.06 -24.78 -62.24
N PRO A 473 -14.03 -23.89 -61.84
CA PRO A 473 -13.77 -22.69 -61.02
C PRO A 473 -14.92 -22.12 -60.14
N SER A 474 -14.51 -21.19 -59.26
CA SER A 474 -15.14 -19.95 -58.75
C SER A 474 -16.57 -19.55 -59.22
N ALA A 475 -17.45 -19.14 -58.28
CA ALA A 475 -17.83 -17.73 -58.02
C ALA A 475 -19.25 -17.52 -57.42
N SER A 476 -19.32 -16.57 -56.47
CA SER A 476 -20.40 -15.59 -56.19
C SER A 476 -21.80 -15.97 -55.61
N ALA A 477 -22.15 -15.25 -54.52
CA ALA A 477 -23.48 -14.97 -53.95
C ALA A 477 -24.43 -14.27 -54.97
N PRO A 478 -25.76 -13.96 -54.74
CA PRO A 478 -26.43 -13.67 -53.44
C PRO A 478 -27.97 -13.98 -53.32
N GLN A 479 -28.56 -13.50 -52.22
CA GLN A 479 -29.97 -13.06 -51.99
C GLN A 479 -31.12 -14.02 -51.55
N ARG A 480 -31.66 -13.65 -50.36
CA ARG A 480 -33.05 -13.64 -49.83
C ARG A 480 -34.19 -14.16 -50.73
N VAL A 481 -35.15 -14.90 -50.14
CA VAL A 481 -36.63 -14.68 -50.20
C VAL A 481 -37.38 -15.43 -49.05
N ASN A 482 -38.12 -14.66 -48.24
CA ASN A 482 -39.47 -14.79 -47.64
C ASN A 482 -40.13 -16.12 -47.11
N THR A 483 -40.45 -16.09 -45.79
CA THR A 483 -41.76 -16.35 -45.07
C THR A 483 -42.55 -17.69 -45.23
N PRO A 484 -43.63 -17.99 -44.45
CA PRO A 484 -44.24 -17.35 -43.25
C PRO A 484 -44.72 -18.30 -42.10
N ALA A 485 -45.22 -17.63 -41.04
CA ALA A 485 -46.41 -17.94 -40.20
C ALA A 485 -46.35 -18.92 -39.01
N GLY A 486 -46.81 -18.40 -37.85
CA GLY A 486 -47.83 -19.11 -37.06
C GLY A 486 -47.54 -19.33 -35.57
N SER A 487 -47.99 -18.39 -34.72
CA SER A 487 -49.02 -18.61 -33.68
C SER A 487 -48.78 -17.82 -32.39
N VAL A 488 -49.83 -17.07 -32.04
CA VAL A 488 -50.02 -16.29 -30.82
C VAL A 488 -50.70 -17.17 -29.78
N ARG A 489 -50.24 -17.12 -28.52
CA ARG A 489 -51.06 -17.48 -27.34
C ARG A 489 -50.89 -16.43 -26.24
N GLN A 490 -51.99 -15.77 -25.92
CA GLN A 490 -52.20 -14.93 -24.74
C GLN A 490 -52.44 -15.79 -23.48
N ARG A 491 -52.00 -15.29 -22.31
CA ARG A 491 -52.59 -15.47 -20.96
C ARG A 491 -52.19 -14.23 -20.13
N VAL A 492 -53.09 -13.25 -19.93
CA VAL A 492 -54.09 -13.09 -18.86
C VAL A 492 -53.48 -12.90 -17.45
N ASN A 493 -53.75 -11.70 -16.92
CA ASN A 493 -53.50 -11.19 -15.57
C ASN A 493 -54.43 -11.83 -14.51
N THR A 494 -53.93 -12.08 -13.29
CA THR A 494 -54.43 -11.56 -11.98
C THR A 494 -53.59 -12.12 -10.80
N PRO A 495 -53.58 -11.46 -9.62
CA PRO A 495 -52.41 -11.34 -8.72
C PRO A 495 -52.52 -12.15 -7.41
N PRO A 496 -51.47 -12.17 -6.55
CA PRO A 496 -51.63 -12.41 -5.13
C PRO A 496 -51.55 -11.12 -4.30
N ALA A 497 -52.40 -11.11 -3.27
CA ALA A 497 -52.68 -10.06 -2.32
C ALA A 497 -51.65 -9.94 -1.18
N GLY A 498 -51.69 -8.81 -0.46
CA GLY A 498 -51.47 -8.77 0.98
C GLY A 498 -50.21 -8.06 1.48
N VAL A 499 -50.20 -6.73 1.45
CA VAL A 499 -49.34 -5.89 2.31
C VAL A 499 -50.19 -5.40 3.48
N PRO A 500 -49.78 -5.57 4.76
CA PRO A 500 -50.37 -4.78 5.83
C PRO A 500 -49.64 -3.44 5.95
N GLN A 501 -50.39 -2.36 5.65
CA GLN A 501 -50.10 -1.00 6.13
C GLN A 501 -50.09 -0.99 7.67
N ARG A 502 -49.13 -0.28 8.27
CA ARG A 502 -49.25 0.20 9.65
C ARG A 502 -49.22 1.72 9.65
N ALA A 503 -50.32 2.28 10.16
CA ALA A 503 -50.61 3.69 10.29
C ALA A 503 -49.71 4.39 11.31
N SER A 504 -49.70 5.72 11.15
CA SER A 504 -48.95 6.78 11.79
C SER A 504 -49.40 7.17 13.21
N ALA A 505 -48.38 7.60 14.00
CA ALA A 505 -48.38 8.58 15.12
C ALA A 505 -49.01 8.14 16.48
N PRO A 506 -48.53 8.66 17.66
CA PRO A 506 -48.21 10.07 17.90
C PRO A 506 -46.84 10.37 18.56
N ALA A 507 -46.54 11.67 18.52
CA ALA A 507 -45.38 12.35 19.07
C ALA A 507 -45.30 12.30 20.60
N THR A 508 -44.07 12.22 21.13
CA THR A 508 -43.76 12.55 22.53
C THR A 508 -42.46 13.36 22.61
N SER A 509 -42.65 14.66 22.87
CA SER A 509 -41.90 15.56 23.76
C SER A 509 -40.37 15.45 23.84
N ALA A 510 -39.72 16.45 23.25
CA ALA A 510 -38.39 16.93 23.62
C ALA A 510 -38.38 17.55 25.03
N PRO A 511 -37.27 17.49 25.79
CA PRO A 511 -37.10 18.33 26.97
C PRO A 511 -36.71 19.76 26.55
N GLN A 512 -37.49 20.70 27.05
CA GLN A 512 -37.30 22.14 26.95
C GLN A 512 -35.93 22.57 27.54
N ARG A 513 -35.14 23.30 26.74
CA ARG A 513 -34.09 24.19 27.25
C ARG A 513 -34.74 25.55 27.51
N THR A 514 -34.84 25.90 28.78
CA THR A 514 -35.25 27.22 29.26
C THR A 514 -34.32 28.32 28.75
N THR A 515 -34.90 29.43 28.31
CA THR A 515 -34.22 30.67 27.90
C THR A 515 -34.41 31.76 28.95
N VAL A 516 -33.49 32.74 28.90
CA VAL A 516 -33.55 34.15 29.38
C VAL A 516 -33.01 34.41 30.81
N PRO A 517 -32.34 35.55 31.13
CA PRO A 517 -31.95 36.73 30.32
C PRO A 517 -30.45 37.10 30.31
N ALA A 518 -30.13 38.07 29.45
CA ALA A 518 -28.85 38.78 29.36
C ALA A 518 -28.76 40.02 30.27
N ALA A 519 -27.50 40.48 30.44
CA ALA A 519 -26.98 41.77 30.94
C ALA A 519 -26.69 41.90 32.46
N PRO A 520 -25.70 42.71 32.91
CA PRO A 520 -24.94 43.76 32.20
C PRO A 520 -23.40 43.70 32.33
N ARG A 521 -22.72 44.52 31.50
CA ARG A 521 -21.32 44.96 31.68
C ARG A 521 -21.18 45.96 32.83
N PRO A 522 -19.97 46.09 33.39
CA PRO A 522 -19.31 47.39 33.60
C PRO A 522 -17.97 47.41 32.81
N ALA A 523 -17.65 48.41 31.96
CA ALA A 523 -17.21 49.79 32.28
C ALA A 523 -16.05 49.75 33.31
N THR A 524 -14.81 50.14 33.02
CA THR A 524 -14.27 51.45 32.58
C THR A 524 -12.75 51.25 32.43
N THR A 525 -12.02 51.82 31.48
CA THR A 525 -11.28 53.13 31.46
C THR A 525 -9.97 52.79 30.70
N SER A 526 -9.32 53.60 29.87
CA SER A 526 -9.41 55.00 29.51
C SER A 526 -8.36 55.29 28.41
N LYS A 527 -8.68 56.23 27.50
CA LYS A 527 -7.82 57.31 26.95
C LYS A 527 -6.71 56.90 25.95
N THR A 528 -6.84 57.26 24.66
CA THR A 528 -6.37 58.50 23.96
C THR A 528 -4.86 58.71 24.06
N ASN A 529 -4.09 59.16 23.07
CA ASN A 529 -4.20 59.52 21.65
C ASN A 529 -2.74 59.83 21.18
N VAL A 530 -2.55 60.03 19.86
CA VAL A 530 -1.43 60.75 19.18
C VAL A 530 -0.14 59.92 18.98
N ALA A 531 0.17 59.40 17.78
CA ALA A 531 0.62 60.02 16.51
C ALA A 531 1.99 60.71 16.59
N THR A 532 3.04 60.18 15.96
CA THR A 532 3.71 60.62 14.70
C THR A 532 5.17 60.10 14.82
N SER A 533 6.03 59.82 13.84
CA SER A 533 6.18 60.14 12.41
C SER A 533 7.25 59.20 11.79
N SER A 534 7.25 59.05 10.46
CA SER A 534 8.43 58.91 9.55
C SER A 534 9.35 57.66 9.71
N ALA A 535 10.00 57.06 8.70
CA ALA A 535 10.28 57.40 7.32
C ALA A 535 10.61 56.13 6.50
N THR A 536 10.35 56.22 5.21
CA THR A 536 10.74 55.37 4.08
C THR A 536 12.27 55.20 3.94
N ILE A 537 12.78 53.98 3.67
CA ILE A 537 14.01 53.81 2.84
C ILE A 537 13.87 52.56 1.95
N SER A 538 14.23 52.77 0.68
CA SER A 538 14.20 51.87 -0.46
C SER A 538 15.63 51.65 -1.00
N ASN A 539 15.83 50.47 -1.59
CA ASN A 539 16.71 50.12 -2.72
C ASN A 539 18.24 49.93 -2.59
N LYS A 540 18.61 48.67 -2.90
CA LYS A 540 19.62 48.13 -3.83
C LYS A 540 21.14 48.14 -3.50
N PRO A 541 21.88 47.12 -4.00
CA PRO A 541 23.28 46.87 -3.67
C PRO A 541 24.27 47.48 -4.69
N LYS A 542 25.51 47.71 -4.25
CA LYS A 542 26.66 48.08 -5.10
C LYS A 542 27.78 47.05 -4.95
N GLU A 543 28.26 46.55 -6.09
CA GLU A 543 29.61 46.04 -6.30
C GLU A 543 30.62 47.20 -6.26
N GLU A 544 31.84 46.96 -5.75
CA GLU A 544 33.09 47.33 -6.41
C GLU A 544 34.33 46.78 -5.68
N SER A 545 35.31 46.38 -6.49
CA SER A 545 36.61 45.78 -6.17
C SER A 545 37.67 46.78 -5.73
N ILE A 546 38.66 46.37 -4.90
CA ILE A 546 40.01 46.99 -4.86
C ILE A 546 41.12 45.93 -4.68
N LYS A 547 41.87 45.73 -5.77
CA LYS A 547 43.34 45.58 -6.00
C LYS A 547 44.31 44.90 -5.01
N GLN A 548 45.02 43.89 -5.59
CA GLN A 548 46.49 43.70 -5.77
C GLN A 548 47.46 43.82 -4.57
N HIS A 549 48.35 42.83 -4.35
CA HIS A 549 49.72 42.76 -4.92
C HIS A 549 50.59 41.65 -4.26
N LYS A 550 51.17 40.72 -5.06
CA LYS A 550 52.61 40.36 -5.14
C LYS A 550 52.85 38.92 -5.62
N ASP A 551 53.31 38.82 -6.86
CA ASP A 551 54.09 37.71 -7.41
C ASP A 551 55.53 37.71 -6.88
N SER A 552 56.12 36.51 -6.78
CA SER A 552 57.54 36.17 -7.06
C SER A 552 57.85 34.79 -6.44
N LEU A 553 57.81 33.69 -7.20
CA LEU A 553 58.83 33.16 -8.13
C LEU A 553 59.92 32.28 -7.47
N ARG A 554 60.24 31.20 -8.20
CA ARG A 554 61.37 30.23 -8.12
C ARG A 554 61.15 29.08 -7.13
N LYS A 555 61.15 27.81 -7.53
CA LYS A 555 61.68 27.09 -8.70
C LYS A 555 60.82 25.88 -9.00
#